data_AF-A0AAV5T7F3-F1
#
_entry.id   AF-A0AAV5T7F3-F1
#
_cell.length_a   1.000
_cell.length_b   1.000
_cell.length_c   1.000
_cell.angle_alpha   90.00
_cell.angle_beta   90.00
_cell.angle_gamma   90.00
#
_symmetry.space_group_name_H-M   'P 1'
#
loop_
_entity.id
_entity.type
_entity.pdbx_description
1 polymer ?
#
loop_
_entity_poly.entity_id
_entity_poly.type
_entity_poly.pdbx_seq_one_letter_code
_entity_poly.pdbx_strand_id
1 'polypeptide(L)'
;RSLLLIAAIAMVSMTDDYPSSILNTEAIDRCFLQSDSGLCLASKPSYYYNIERGVCVKFTYGGCGGNSNRFKQLEDCQTACGEAALAHPPILASNDRCYLQ
;
A
#
# COMPACT_ATOMS: atom_id res chain seq x y z
N ARG A 1 41.39 -30.08 22.15
CA ARG A 1 42.54 -29.77 21.28
C ARG A 1 42.16 -30.26 19.88
N SER A 2 41.42 -29.47 19.09
CA SER A 2 41.95 -28.35 18.30
C SER A 2 42.96 -28.89 17.28
N LEU A 3 42.84 -28.70 15.97
CA LEU A 3 42.17 -27.62 15.24
C LEU A 3 42.26 -27.91 13.72
N LEU A 4 41.37 -27.28 12.93
CA LEU A 4 41.51 -26.95 11.51
C LEU A 4 41.27 -28.07 10.48
N LEU A 5 40.07 -28.13 9.92
CA LEU A 5 39.89 -27.83 8.49
C LEU A 5 38.53 -27.14 8.30
N ILE A 6 38.61 -26.02 7.60
CA ILE A 6 37.63 -24.96 7.51
C ILE A 6 36.73 -25.27 6.31
N ALA A 7 35.42 -25.33 6.52
CA ALA A 7 34.43 -25.06 5.49
C ALA A 7 33.36 -24.14 6.11
N ALA A 8 33.81 -22.93 6.43
CA ALA A 8 32.99 -21.85 6.97
C ALA A 8 32.27 -21.04 5.87
N ILE A 9 31.75 -21.70 4.83
CA ILE A 9 30.97 -21.10 3.72
C ILE A 9 30.12 -22.25 3.15
N ALA A 10 28.79 -22.38 3.22
CA ALA A 10 27.70 -21.52 3.64
C ALA A 10 26.54 -22.43 4.13
N MET A 11 26.50 -22.76 5.42
CA MET A 11 25.29 -23.31 6.07
C MET A 11 24.30 -22.18 6.45
N VAL A 12 24.56 -20.96 5.99
CA VAL A 12 23.69 -19.78 6.12
C VAL A 12 23.69 -19.06 4.77
N SER A 13 22.77 -19.46 3.89
CA SER A 13 22.47 -18.66 2.70
C SER A 13 21.01 -18.80 2.28
N MET A 14 20.09 -18.89 3.25
CA MET A 14 18.76 -18.26 3.27
C MET A 14 18.27 -18.31 4.72
N THR A 15 18.99 -17.63 5.63
CA THR A 15 18.27 -17.04 6.74
C THR A 15 17.17 -16.20 6.10
N ASP A 16 15.92 -16.64 6.24
CA ASP A 16 14.74 -15.78 6.23
C ASP A 16 14.81 -14.84 7.45
N ASP A 17 15.96 -14.16 7.60
CA ASP A 17 16.17 -12.94 8.36
C ASP A 17 16.00 -11.79 7.33
N TYR A 18 14.89 -11.84 6.58
CA TYR A 18 14.32 -10.61 6.07
C TYR A 18 13.70 -9.96 7.31
N PRO A 19 14.26 -8.84 7.79
CA PRO A 19 13.84 -8.29 9.05
C PRO A 19 12.36 -7.97 8.98
N SER A 20 11.62 -8.42 9.98
CA SER A 20 10.23 -8.07 10.26
C SER A 20 10.05 -6.57 10.61
N SER A 21 10.72 -5.67 9.89
CA SER A 21 10.82 -4.23 10.23
C SER A 21 10.98 -3.25 9.05
N ILE A 22 10.60 -3.60 7.82
CA ILE A 22 10.31 -2.57 6.79
C ILE A 22 8.80 -2.48 6.61
N LEU A 23 8.22 -1.45 7.24
CA LEU A 23 6.88 -0.88 7.04
C LEU A 23 6.24 -1.32 5.71
N ASN A 24 5.09 -2.00 5.75
CA ASN A 24 4.29 -2.51 4.63
C ASN A 24 4.35 -1.68 3.32
N THR A 25 5.42 -1.80 2.52
CA THR A 25 5.57 -1.00 1.29
C THR A 25 4.50 -1.40 0.27
N GLU A 26 4.19 -2.69 0.13
CA GLU A 26 3.18 -3.16 -0.83
C GLU A 26 1.74 -2.73 -0.48
N ALA A 27 1.41 -2.63 0.81
CA ALA A 27 0.08 -2.19 1.25
C ALA A 27 -0.08 -0.67 1.15
N ILE A 28 1.01 0.07 1.29
CA ILE A 28 1.02 1.52 1.13
C ILE A 28 1.01 1.90 -0.37
N ASP A 29 1.72 1.15 -1.22
CA ASP A 29 1.77 1.39 -2.67
C ASP A 29 0.37 1.36 -3.32
N ARG A 30 -0.50 0.41 -2.93
CA ARG A 30 -1.87 0.37 -3.46
C ARG A 30 -2.70 1.60 -3.06
N CYS A 31 -2.44 2.21 -1.90
CA CYS A 31 -3.22 3.35 -1.42
C CYS A 31 -2.96 4.62 -2.23
N PHE A 32 -1.84 4.70 -2.96
CA PHE A 32 -1.50 5.82 -3.85
C PHE A 32 -2.06 5.69 -5.27
N LEU A 33 -2.60 4.54 -5.63
CA LEU A 33 -3.20 4.36 -6.96
C LEU A 33 -4.51 5.15 -7.07
N GLN A 34 -4.78 5.70 -8.25
CA GLN A 34 -6.08 6.32 -8.54
C GLN A 34 -7.19 5.26 -8.57
N SER A 35 -8.45 5.67 -8.38
CA SER A 35 -9.57 4.74 -8.59
C SER A 35 -9.63 4.28 -10.04
N ASP A 36 -9.85 2.98 -10.27
CA ASP A 36 -10.01 2.42 -11.61
C ASP A 36 -11.26 1.53 -11.69
N SER A 37 -12.23 1.96 -12.51
CA SER A 37 -13.47 1.24 -12.74
C SER A 37 -13.26 -0.04 -13.56
N GLY A 38 -12.15 -0.16 -14.28
CA GLY A 38 -11.88 -1.27 -15.20
C GLY A 38 -12.74 -1.21 -16.46
N LEU A 39 -12.70 -2.30 -17.24
CA LEU A 39 -13.25 -2.35 -18.61
C LEU A 39 -14.71 -2.83 -18.67
N CYS A 40 -15.19 -3.50 -17.63
CA CYS A 40 -16.56 -4.01 -17.58
C CYS A 40 -17.56 -2.90 -17.18
N LEU A 41 -18.85 -3.11 -17.46
CA LEU A 41 -19.90 -2.09 -17.30
C LEU A 41 -20.91 -2.40 -16.18
N ALA A 42 -20.57 -3.30 -15.25
CA ALA A 42 -21.42 -3.51 -14.08
C ALA A 42 -21.37 -2.30 -13.14
N SER A 43 -22.45 -2.04 -12.41
CA SER A 43 -22.47 -1.00 -11.38
C SER A 43 -22.27 -1.62 -10.00
N LYS A 44 -21.00 -1.77 -9.57
CA LYS A 44 -20.67 -2.27 -8.23
C LYS A 44 -20.16 -1.13 -7.35
N PRO A 45 -20.91 -0.72 -6.32
CA PRO A 45 -20.40 0.23 -5.33
C PRO A 45 -19.13 -0.30 -4.69
N SER A 46 -18.10 0.54 -4.61
CA SER A 46 -16.81 0.21 -3.99
C SER A 46 -16.18 1.47 -3.41
N TYR A 47 -15.09 1.33 -2.67
CA TYR A 47 -14.35 2.42 -2.05
C TYR A 47 -12.89 2.38 -2.48
N TYR A 48 -12.27 3.54 -2.62
CA TYR A 48 -10.83 3.69 -2.84
C TYR A 48 -10.30 4.77 -1.89
N TYR A 49 -9.02 4.73 -1.57
CA TYR A 49 -8.38 5.79 -0.79
C TYR A 49 -7.98 6.94 -1.70
N ASN A 50 -8.50 8.14 -1.43
CA ASN A 50 -8.12 9.36 -2.12
C ASN A 50 -7.02 10.06 -1.31
N ILE A 51 -5.79 10.03 -1.81
CA ILE A 51 -4.62 10.61 -1.13
C ILE A 51 -4.67 12.13 -1.03
N GLU A 52 -5.26 12.81 -2.02
CA GLU A 52 -5.37 14.27 -2.04
C GLU A 52 -6.29 14.77 -0.93
N ARG A 53 -7.35 13.99 -0.64
CA ARG A 53 -8.32 14.27 0.41
C ARG A 53 -7.99 13.57 1.73
N GLY A 54 -7.03 12.64 1.73
CA GLY A 54 -6.68 11.80 2.88
C GLY A 54 -7.82 10.90 3.38
N VAL A 55 -8.81 10.58 2.55
CA VAL A 55 -10.02 9.84 2.96
C VAL A 55 -10.44 8.80 1.94
N CYS A 56 -11.11 7.75 2.42
CA CYS A 56 -11.76 6.77 1.56
C CYS A 56 -13.03 7.35 0.92
N VAL A 57 -13.14 7.23 -0.40
CA VAL A 57 -14.24 7.77 -1.20
C VAL A 57 -14.93 6.64 -1.97
N LYS A 58 -16.26 6.71 -2.06
CA LYS A 58 -17.07 5.76 -2.82
C LYS A 58 -16.93 6.00 -4.34
N PHE A 59 -16.84 4.93 -5.12
CA PHE A 59 -16.84 4.95 -6.58
C PHE A 59 -17.59 3.72 -7.15
N THR A 60 -17.73 3.67 -8.47
CA THR A 60 -18.37 2.56 -9.18
C THR A 60 -17.32 1.69 -9.87
N TYR A 61 -17.23 0.42 -9.47
CA TYR A 61 -16.39 -0.58 -10.13
C TYR A 61 -17.17 -1.36 -11.18
N GLY A 62 -16.59 -1.47 -12.37
CA GLY A 62 -17.14 -2.12 -13.55
C GLY A 62 -17.29 -3.63 -13.46
N GLY A 63 -16.63 -4.27 -12.48
CA GLY A 63 -16.74 -5.72 -12.23
C GLY A 63 -15.61 -6.57 -12.78
N CYS A 64 -14.72 -6.03 -13.61
CA CYS A 64 -13.48 -6.67 -14.03
C CYS A 64 -12.34 -5.66 -14.19
N GLY A 65 -11.09 -6.10 -14.08
CA GLY A 65 -9.91 -5.25 -14.17
C GLY A 65 -9.77 -4.28 -12.97
N GLY A 66 -9.38 -3.06 -13.27
CA GLY A 66 -9.08 -2.06 -12.25
C GLY A 66 -7.75 -2.33 -11.55
N ASN A 67 -7.59 -1.75 -10.35
CA ASN A 67 -6.40 -1.94 -9.53
C ASN A 67 -6.74 -2.30 -8.07
N SER A 68 -5.69 -2.38 -7.25
CA SER A 68 -5.77 -2.79 -5.84
C SER A 68 -6.29 -1.71 -4.90
N ASN A 69 -6.39 -0.43 -5.30
CA ASN A 69 -7.06 0.60 -4.48
C ASN A 69 -8.58 0.47 -4.57
N ARG A 70 -9.11 -0.69 -4.19
CA ARG A 70 -10.53 -1.00 -4.26
C ARG A 70 -10.92 -1.90 -3.10
N PHE A 71 -11.93 -1.45 -2.36
CA PHE A 71 -12.47 -2.11 -1.19
C PHE A 71 -13.99 -2.18 -1.31
N LYS A 72 -14.60 -3.23 -0.75
CA LYS A 72 -16.06 -3.38 -0.76
C LYS A 72 -16.71 -2.52 0.32
N GLN A 73 -16.06 -2.47 1.49
CA GLN A 73 -16.53 -1.71 2.65
C GLN A 73 -15.64 -0.48 2.88
N LEU A 74 -16.20 0.55 3.50
CA LEU A 74 -15.48 1.76 3.89
C LEU A 74 -14.42 1.45 4.96
N GLU A 75 -14.79 0.64 5.96
CA GLU A 75 -13.92 0.23 7.08
C GLU A 75 -12.65 -0.46 6.59
N ASP A 76 -12.77 -1.36 5.61
CA ASP A 76 -11.63 -2.07 5.01
C ASP A 76 -10.64 -1.09 4.38
N CYS A 77 -11.17 -0.07 3.69
CA CYS A 77 -10.36 0.97 3.08
C CYS A 77 -9.65 1.84 4.13
N GLN A 78 -10.38 2.25 5.17
CA GLN A 78 -9.83 3.08 6.25
C GLN A 78 -8.78 2.32 7.06
N THR A 79 -9.01 1.04 7.33
CA THR A 79 -8.03 0.19 8.02
C THR A 79 -6.78 -0.01 7.16
N ALA A 80 -6.93 -0.21 5.85
CA ALA A 80 -5.80 -0.46 4.96
C ALA A 80 -4.98 0.80 4.65
N CYS A 81 -5.63 1.96 4.51
CA CYS A 81 -5.01 3.17 3.96
C CYS A 81 -5.11 4.41 4.86
N GLY A 82 -5.87 4.36 5.95
CA GLY A 82 -6.07 5.51 6.84
C GLY A 82 -4.79 5.99 7.53
N GLU A 83 -3.86 5.09 7.81
CA GLU A 83 -2.55 5.42 8.37
C GLU A 83 -1.48 5.71 7.31
N ALA A 84 -1.74 5.43 6.02
CA ALA A 84 -0.78 5.68 4.94
C ALA A 84 -0.41 7.17 4.83
N ALA A 85 -1.34 8.08 5.15
CA ALA A 85 -1.08 9.52 5.23
C ALA A 85 -0.17 9.94 6.40
N LEU A 86 0.01 9.08 7.42
CA LEU A 86 0.89 9.35 8.56
C LEU A 86 2.28 8.74 8.36
N ALA A 87 2.37 7.59 7.69
CA ALA A 87 3.62 6.84 7.51
C ALA A 87 4.47 7.30 6.31
N HIS A 88 3.85 7.87 5.28
CA HIS A 88 4.55 8.59 4.22
C HIS A 88 3.99 10.02 4.13
N PRO A 89 4.75 11.05 4.57
CA PRO A 89 4.38 12.41 4.22
C PRO A 89 4.25 12.46 2.70
N PRO A 90 3.18 13.07 2.15
CA PRO A 90 3.07 13.24 0.71
C PRO A 90 4.38 13.85 0.23
N ILE A 91 5.06 13.25 -0.74
CA ILE A 91 6.16 13.93 -1.44
C ILE A 91 5.62 15.21 -2.14
N LEU A 92 4.29 15.38 -2.19
CA LEU A 92 3.58 16.61 -2.56
C LEU A 92 3.53 17.69 -1.44
N ALA A 93 4.07 17.44 -0.24
CA ALA A 93 4.10 18.39 0.87
C ALA A 93 5.49 19.03 1.07
N SER A 94 6.34 19.09 0.03
CA SER A 94 7.65 19.74 0.09
C SER A 94 7.79 21.03 -0.73
N ASN A 95 6.68 21.67 -1.10
CA ASN A 95 6.52 23.13 -1.05
C ASN A 95 5.18 23.58 -1.65
N ASP A 96 4.56 24.55 -0.95
CA ASP A 96 3.51 25.48 -1.38
C ASP A 96 2.03 25.13 -1.13
N ARG A 97 1.63 25.57 0.07
CA ARG A 97 0.39 26.29 0.44
C ARG A 97 -0.84 25.48 0.84
N CYS A 98 -1.19 25.74 2.09
CA CYS A 98 -2.38 25.41 2.86
C CYS A 98 -3.70 25.41 2.10
N TYR A 99 -4.52 24.43 2.48
CA TYR A 99 -5.98 24.50 2.54
C TYR A 99 -6.43 25.86 3.09
N LEU A 100 -6.87 26.76 2.22
CA LEU A 100 -7.84 27.84 2.47
C LEU A 100 -8.20 28.50 1.11
N GLN A 101 -9.31 28.07 0.52
CA GLN A 101 -10.37 28.93 -0.04
C GLN A 101 -11.63 28.09 -0.24
#